data_AF-A0A812QYW0-F1
#
_entry.id   AF-A0A812QYW0-F1
#
_cell.length_a   1.000
_cell.length_b   1.000
_cell.length_c   1.000
_cell.angle_alpha   90.00
_cell.angle_beta   90.00
_cell.angle_gamma   90.00
#
_symmetry.space_group_name_H-M   'P 1'
#
loop_
_entity.id
_entity.type
_entity.pdbx_description
1 polymer ?
#
loop_
_entity_poly.entity_id
_entity_poly.type
_entity_poly.pdbx_seq_one_letter_code
_entity_poly.pdbx_strand_id
1 'polypeptide(L)'
;THPPYSCRLFWPFVQRLGWPLLGFFGGTLEAHVPEEGMTAWLQDFQAMAQEPRVQFAAIAPFLAEKMRFQSGVDIPASRGFGFHVIEQGGSYFPRRWDEVLLWKGSSECADNEEAFNDAISAVSKSVSQ
;
A
#
# COMPACT_ATOMS: atom_id res chain seq x y z
N THR A 1 2.45 -10.88 4.56
CA THR A 1 1.20 -10.73 5.34
C THR A 1 0.37 -9.66 4.66
N HIS A 2 -0.91 -9.92 4.38
CA HIS A 2 -1.78 -8.97 3.69
C HIS A 2 -2.49 -8.11 4.74
N PRO A 3 -2.04 -6.86 5.00
CA PRO A 3 -2.48 -6.13 6.18
C PRO A 3 -4.00 -5.84 6.23
N PRO A 4 -4.72 -5.65 5.10
CA PRO A 4 -6.18 -5.57 5.10
C PRO A 4 -6.86 -6.82 5.67
N TYR A 5 -6.38 -8.01 5.30
CA TYR A 5 -6.89 -9.28 5.85
C TYR A 5 -6.71 -9.34 7.37
N SER A 6 -5.52 -9.00 7.87
CA SER A 6 -5.25 -8.97 9.31
C SER A 6 -6.15 -7.99 10.06
N CYS A 7 -6.41 -6.80 9.49
CA CYS A 7 -7.31 -5.82 10.11
C CYS A 7 -8.72 -6.40 10.29
N ARG A 8 -9.26 -7.07 9.27
CA ARG A 8 -10.57 -7.73 9.35
C ARG A 8 -10.59 -8.87 10.37
N LEU A 9 -9.51 -9.66 10.46
CA LEU A 9 -9.39 -10.73 11.46
C LEU A 9 -9.44 -10.17 12.90
N PHE A 10 -8.83 -9.01 13.15
CA PHE A 10 -8.80 -8.41 14.48
C PHE A 10 -9.98 -7.49 14.78
N TRP A 11 -10.78 -7.13 13.77
CA TRP A 11 -11.94 -6.25 13.91
C TRP A 11 -12.92 -6.63 15.04
N PRO A 12 -13.26 -7.92 15.26
CA PRO A 12 -14.13 -8.30 16.37
C PRO A 12 -13.58 -7.94 17.75
N PHE A 13 -12.25 -7.87 17.94
CA PHE A 13 -11.65 -7.47 19.21
C PHE A 13 -11.77 -5.96 19.43
N VAL A 14 -11.68 -5.15 18.38
CA VAL A 14 -11.98 -3.71 18.46
C VAL A 14 -13.42 -3.51 18.89
N GLN A 15 -14.37 -4.21 18.25
CA GLN A 15 -15.80 -4.08 18.52
C GLN A 15 -16.19 -4.58 19.92
N ARG A 16 -15.65 -5.72 20.37
CA ARG A 16 -16.08 -6.37 21.62
C ARG A 16 -15.26 -5.95 22.84
N LEU A 17 -13.96 -5.75 22.66
CA LEU A 17 -13.02 -5.49 23.76
C LEU A 17 -12.51 -4.06 23.79
N GLY A 18 -12.82 -3.26 22.76
CA GLY A 18 -12.36 -1.88 22.65
C GLY A 18 -10.85 -1.74 22.46
N TRP A 19 -10.21 -2.75 21.88
CA TRP A 19 -8.77 -2.69 21.59
C TRP A 19 -8.49 -1.76 20.42
N PRO A 20 -7.39 -1.00 20.45
CA PRO A 20 -6.97 -0.20 19.31
C PRO A 20 -6.45 -1.10 18.17
N LEU A 21 -6.65 -0.66 16.93
CA LEU A 21 -6.16 -1.33 15.73
C LEU A 21 -5.42 -0.34 14.85
N LEU A 22 -4.17 -0.67 14.51
CA LEU A 22 -3.37 0.09 13.56
C LEU A 22 -3.11 -0.77 12.31
N GLY A 23 -3.65 -0.34 11.17
CA GLY A 23 -3.39 -0.97 9.88
C GLY A 23 -2.34 -0.21 9.09
N PHE A 24 -1.21 -0.85 8.79
CA PHE A 24 -0.17 -0.30 7.92
C PHE A 24 -0.09 -1.08 6.62
N PHE A 25 -0.42 -0.43 5.50
CA PHE A 25 -0.69 -1.08 4.24
C PHE A 25 0.48 -0.97 3.25
N GLY A 26 1.12 -2.11 2.99
CA GLY A 26 2.12 -2.29 1.93
C GLY A 26 1.57 -2.79 0.59
N GLY A 27 0.28 -3.09 0.53
CA GLY A 27 -0.40 -3.62 -0.64
C GLY A 27 -1.83 -3.11 -0.72
N THR A 28 -2.48 -3.41 -1.82
CA THR A 28 -3.82 -2.93 -2.15
C THR A 28 -4.90 -3.77 -1.46
N LEU A 29 -6.10 -3.21 -1.29
CA LEU A 29 -7.18 -3.87 -0.53
C LEU A 29 -7.61 -5.19 -1.17
N GLU A 30 -7.59 -5.27 -2.50
CA GLU A 30 -8.07 -6.38 -3.29
C GLU A 30 -7.09 -7.55 -3.40
N ALA A 31 -5.80 -7.33 -3.12
CA ALA A 31 -4.82 -8.39 -3.25
C ALA A 31 -5.17 -9.55 -2.30
N HIS A 32 -5.29 -10.77 -2.82
CA HIS A 32 -5.63 -11.97 -2.04
C HIS A 32 -6.98 -11.92 -1.30
N VAL A 33 -7.88 -11.01 -1.67
CA VAL A 33 -9.30 -11.10 -1.25
C VAL A 33 -9.98 -12.14 -2.12
N PRO A 34 -10.71 -13.12 -1.55
CA PRO A 34 -11.54 -14.03 -2.34
C PRO A 34 -12.50 -13.24 -3.23
N GLU A 35 -12.59 -13.62 -4.51
CA GLU A 35 -13.40 -12.93 -5.52
C GLU A 35 -14.87 -12.78 -5.07
N GLU A 36 -15.36 -13.77 -4.33
CA GLU A 36 -16.64 -13.77 -3.64
C GLU A 36 -16.56 -12.96 -2.34
N GLY A 37 -16.80 -11.65 -2.41
CA GLY A 37 -17.02 -10.83 -1.20
C GLY A 37 -16.39 -9.46 -1.17
N MET A 38 -15.79 -8.97 -2.26
CA MET A 38 -15.11 -7.66 -2.30
C MET A 38 -15.97 -6.52 -1.72
N THR A 39 -17.26 -6.46 -2.03
CA THR A 39 -18.17 -5.45 -1.49
C THR A 39 -18.24 -5.48 0.04
N ALA A 40 -18.35 -6.67 0.64
CA ALA A 40 -18.37 -6.81 2.09
C ALA A 40 -17.02 -6.44 2.73
N TRP A 41 -15.91 -6.71 2.03
CA TRP A 41 -14.58 -6.25 2.44
C TRP A 41 -14.46 -4.73 2.44
N LEU A 42 -14.95 -4.06 1.39
CA LEU A 42 -14.95 -2.60 1.30
C LEU A 42 -15.85 -1.98 2.38
N GLN A 43 -17.02 -2.55 2.63
CA GLN A 43 -17.93 -2.11 3.69
C GLN A 43 -17.30 -2.25 5.08
N ASP A 44 -16.69 -3.39 5.39
CA ASP A 44 -15.99 -3.58 6.65
C ASP A 44 -14.83 -2.59 6.79
N PHE A 45 -14.09 -2.34 5.70
CA PHE A 45 -13.00 -1.36 5.71
C PHE A 45 -13.47 0.06 5.97
N GLN A 46 -14.56 0.48 5.32
CA GLN A 46 -15.21 1.76 5.58
C GLN A 46 -15.68 1.86 7.03
N ALA A 47 -16.34 0.82 7.55
CA ALA A 47 -16.80 0.78 8.94
C ALA A 47 -15.63 0.87 9.93
N MET A 48 -14.55 0.13 9.69
CA MET A 48 -13.32 0.22 10.47
C MET A 48 -12.74 1.64 10.45
N ALA A 49 -12.71 2.31 9.29
CA ALA A 49 -12.16 3.66 9.18
C ALA A 49 -12.96 4.73 9.93
N GLN A 50 -14.23 4.47 10.25
CA GLN A 50 -15.06 5.37 11.06
C GLN A 50 -14.92 5.13 12.57
N GLU A 51 -14.29 4.03 12.98
CA GLU A 51 -14.11 3.71 14.40
C GLU A 51 -12.94 4.51 15.00
N PRO A 52 -13.16 5.32 16.05
CA PRO A 52 -12.11 6.16 16.64
C PRO A 52 -10.85 5.41 17.11
N ARG A 53 -10.99 4.12 17.44
CA ARG A 53 -9.88 3.26 17.89
C ARG A 53 -9.09 2.63 16.75
N VAL A 54 -9.51 2.84 15.51
CA VAL A 54 -8.84 2.33 14.32
C VAL A 54 -8.11 3.47 13.65
N GLN A 55 -6.86 3.22 13.27
CA GLN A 55 -6.07 4.13 12.45
C GLN A 55 -5.41 3.36 11.31
N PHE A 56 -5.34 4.00 10.16
CA PHE A 56 -4.83 3.41 8.93
C PHE A 56 -3.73 4.28 8.34
N ALA A 57 -2.75 3.67 7.70
CA ALA A 57 -1.76 4.36 6.91
C ALA A 57 -1.24 3.46 5.78
N ALA A 58 -0.91 4.04 4.63
CA ALA A 58 -0.25 3.34 3.53
C ALA A 58 1.24 3.66 3.48
N ILE A 59 2.05 2.75 2.95
CA ILE A 59 3.51 2.95 2.84
C ILE A 59 3.90 4.00 1.78
N ALA A 60 2.98 4.32 0.86
CA ALA A 60 3.23 5.17 -0.29
C ALA A 60 1.98 5.98 -0.69
N PRO A 61 2.14 7.20 -1.25
CA PRO A 61 1.01 8.01 -1.74
C PRO A 61 0.12 7.30 -2.75
N PHE A 62 0.71 6.58 -3.72
CA PHE A 62 -0.04 5.81 -4.71
C PHE A 62 -1.00 4.79 -4.07
N LEU A 63 -0.55 4.10 -3.02
CA LEU A 63 -1.39 3.12 -2.33
C LEU A 63 -2.51 3.80 -1.53
N ALA A 64 -2.24 4.95 -0.91
CA ALA A 64 -3.28 5.75 -0.26
C ALA A 64 -4.36 6.21 -1.26
N GLU A 65 -3.94 6.70 -2.43
CA GLU A 65 -4.84 7.11 -3.50
C GLU A 65 -5.67 5.92 -4.03
N LYS A 66 -5.03 4.78 -4.26
CA LYS A 66 -5.72 3.56 -4.70
C LYS A 66 -6.75 3.08 -3.66
N MET A 67 -6.41 3.13 -2.37
CA MET A 67 -7.37 2.79 -1.30
C MET A 67 -8.55 3.75 -1.27
N ARG A 68 -8.30 5.06 -1.41
CA ARG A 68 -9.36 6.07 -1.53
C ARG A 68 -10.26 5.80 -2.72
N PHE A 69 -9.67 5.51 -3.89
CA PHE A 69 -10.43 5.23 -5.10
C PHE A 69 -11.34 4.01 -4.94
N GLN A 70 -10.84 2.93 -4.31
CA GLN A 70 -11.58 1.67 -4.18
C GLN A 70 -12.63 1.69 -3.06
N SER A 71 -12.32 2.33 -1.94
CA SER A 71 -13.12 2.25 -0.71
C SER A 71 -13.75 3.56 -0.29
N GLY A 72 -13.40 4.69 -0.92
CA GLY A 72 -13.81 6.03 -0.49
C GLY A 72 -13.18 6.49 0.83
N VAL A 73 -12.30 5.70 1.44
CA VAL A 73 -11.63 6.04 2.70
C VAL A 73 -10.33 6.79 2.40
N ASP A 74 -10.21 8.00 2.94
CA ASP A 74 -8.94 8.73 2.97
C ASP A 74 -8.03 8.15 4.06
N ILE A 75 -6.86 7.65 3.65
CA ILE A 75 -5.81 7.22 4.58
C ILE A 75 -4.52 8.00 4.33
N PRO A 76 -3.77 8.38 5.38
CA PRO A 76 -2.49 9.04 5.20
C PRO A 76 -1.45 8.08 4.60
N ALA A 77 -0.60 8.62 3.72
CA ALA A 77 0.63 7.94 3.36
C ALA A 77 1.70 8.23 4.43
N SER A 78 2.25 7.18 5.03
CA SER A 78 3.36 7.26 5.98
C SER A 78 4.56 6.53 5.40
N ARG A 79 5.64 7.28 5.16
CA ARG A 79 6.89 6.73 4.61
C ARG A 79 7.66 6.04 5.71
N GLY A 80 7.99 4.76 5.53
CA GLY A 80 8.81 4.00 6.46
C GLY A 80 10.14 4.71 6.77
N PHE A 81 10.44 4.90 8.06
CA PHE A 81 11.65 5.60 8.51
C PHE A 81 12.93 4.79 8.31
N GLY A 82 12.81 3.47 8.22
CA GLY A 82 13.91 2.52 8.15
C GLY A 82 13.48 1.17 8.71
N PHE A 83 14.36 0.17 8.69
CA PHE A 83 14.11 -1.10 9.37
C PHE A 83 15.37 -1.62 10.05
N HIS A 84 15.15 -2.33 11.15
CA HIS A 84 16.20 -3.05 11.87
C HIS A 84 16.20 -4.50 11.45
N VAL A 85 17.35 -5.00 11.01
CA VAL A 85 17.57 -6.43 10.78
C VAL A 85 18.19 -6.98 12.05
N ILE A 86 17.34 -7.43 12.97
CA ILE A 86 17.70 -7.84 14.34
C ILE A 86 18.80 -8.91 14.30
N GLU A 87 18.66 -9.92 13.44
CA GLU A 87 19.62 -11.04 13.32
C GLU A 87 21.02 -10.59 12.90
N GLN A 88 21.14 -9.44 12.25
CA GLN A 88 22.39 -8.92 11.70
C GLN A 88 22.92 -7.70 12.46
N GLY A 89 22.21 -7.25 13.51
CA GLY A 89 22.52 -6.01 14.23
C GLY A 89 22.49 -4.75 13.35
N GLY A 90 21.89 -4.85 12.16
CA GLY A 90 21.94 -3.83 11.12
C GLY A 90 20.74 -2.89 11.19
N SER A 91 20.98 -1.61 10.96
CA SER A 91 19.92 -0.62 10.74
C SER A 91 20.02 -0.10 9.32
N TYR A 92 18.93 -0.19 8.57
CA TYR A 92 18.81 0.45 7.27
C TYR A 92 17.96 1.71 7.39
N PHE A 93 18.50 2.82 6.91
CA PHE A 93 17.77 4.08 6.71
C PHE A 93 17.78 4.41 5.22
N PRO A 94 16.60 4.63 4.60
CA PRO A 94 16.54 5.00 3.20
C PRO A 94 17.24 6.33 2.96
N ARG A 95 18.13 6.35 1.97
CA ARG A 95 18.81 7.55 1.49
C ARG A 95 17.85 8.30 0.56
N ARG A 96 17.24 9.36 1.08
CA ARG A 96 16.08 10.02 0.42
C ARG A 96 16.43 11.20 -0.50
N TRP A 97 17.72 11.43 -0.73
CA TRP A 97 18.21 12.60 -1.46
C TRP A 97 18.01 12.47 -2.98
N ASP A 98 17.81 11.23 -3.47
CA ASP A 98 17.76 10.90 -4.90
C ASP A 98 16.50 10.10 -5.27
N GLU A 99 15.42 10.16 -4.45
CA GLU A 99 14.27 9.28 -4.65
C GLU A 99 13.64 9.45 -6.05
N VAL A 100 13.90 8.47 -6.92
CA VAL A 100 13.24 8.26 -8.20
C VAL A 100 11.86 7.65 -7.96
N LEU A 101 10.82 8.28 -8.50
CA LEU A 101 9.46 7.78 -8.44
C LEU A 101 9.33 6.51 -9.29
N LEU A 102 8.99 5.38 -8.65
CA LEU A 102 8.64 4.16 -9.36
C LEU A 102 7.27 4.34 -10.02
N TRP A 103 7.23 4.19 -11.34
CA TRP A 103 6.02 4.33 -12.17
C TRP A 103 4.95 3.23 -11.94
N LYS A 104 5.23 2.17 -11.15
CA LYS A 104 4.44 0.92 -11.21
C LYS A 104 4.04 0.33 -9.85
N GLY A 105 2.77 -0.06 -9.74
CA GLY A 105 2.23 -0.92 -8.67
C GLY A 105 2.30 -2.42 -9.02
N SER A 106 2.13 -3.27 -8.01
CA SER A 106 2.47 -4.70 -7.98
C SER A 106 1.57 -5.68 -8.75
N SER A 107 0.78 -5.25 -9.75
CA SER A 107 -0.20 -6.14 -10.42
C SER A 107 -0.17 -6.19 -11.94
N GLU A 108 0.56 -5.32 -12.65
CA GLU A 108 0.36 -5.19 -14.11
C GLU A 108 1.65 -5.32 -14.89
N CYS A 109 2.27 -6.49 -14.92
CA CYS A 109 3.53 -6.68 -15.64
C CYS A 109 3.45 -6.47 -17.18
N ALA A 110 2.26 -6.35 -17.80
CA ALA A 110 2.14 -6.33 -19.27
C ALA A 110 1.57 -5.02 -19.88
N ASP A 111 0.75 -4.23 -19.18
CA ASP A 111 -0.10 -3.24 -19.88
C ASP A 111 0.62 -1.96 -20.36
N ASN A 112 1.85 -1.73 -19.91
CA ASN A 112 2.62 -0.53 -20.25
C ASN A 112 3.97 -0.84 -20.92
N GLU A 113 4.15 -2.05 -21.43
CA GLU A 113 5.40 -2.45 -22.09
C GLU A 113 5.71 -1.55 -23.30
N GLU A 114 4.70 -1.19 -24.09
CA GLU A 114 4.86 -0.31 -25.26
C GLU A 114 5.30 1.10 -24.87
N ALA A 115 4.59 1.75 -23.93
CA ALA A 115 4.96 3.08 -23.44
C ALA A 115 6.35 3.09 -22.75
N PHE A 116 6.73 1.99 -22.11
CA PHE A 116 8.07 1.84 -21.52
C PHE A 116 9.16 1.71 -22.60
N ASN A 117 8.92 0.90 -23.64
CA ASN A 117 9.84 0.73 -24.75
C ASN A 117 10.02 2.04 -25.54
N ASP A 118 8.97 2.85 -25.67
CA ASP A 118 9.04 4.17 -26.28
C ASP A 118 9.90 5.15 -25.47
N ALA A 119 9.73 5.17 -24.15
CA ALA A 119 10.53 6.01 -23.26
C ALA A 119 12.02 5.61 -23.27
N ILE A 120 12.32 4.30 -23.22
CA ILE A 120 13.70 3.76 -23.33
C ILE A 120 14.33 4.15 -24.67
N SER A 121 13.57 4.06 -25.77
CA SER A 121 14.05 4.41 -27.11
C SER A 121 14.32 5.91 -27.28
N ALA A 122 13.52 6.77 -26.65
CA ALA A 122 13.71 8.22 -26.67
C ALA A 122 15.00 8.64 -25.94
N VAL A 123 15.30 8.01 -24.80
CA VAL A 123 16.53 8.24 -24.04
C VAL A 123 17.76 7.68 -24.77
N SER A 124 17.63 6.54 -25.45
CA SER A 124 18.76 5.93 -26.17
C SER A 124 19.20 6.73 -27.40
N LYS A 125 18.28 7.49 -28.01
CA LYS A 125 18.58 8.39 -29.15
C LYS A 125 19.30 9.68 -28.74
N SER A 126 19.16 10.13 -27.48
CA SER A 126 19.82 11.36 -27.01
C SER A 126 21.28 11.16 -26.61
N VAL A 127 21.73 9.90 -26.46
CA VAL A 127 23.11 9.55 -26.07
C VAL A 127 24.01 9.26 -27.29
N SER A 128 23.43 9.18 -28.50
CA SER A 128 24.16 8.90 -29.75
C SER A 128 24.46 10.16 -30.61
N GLN A 129 24.27 11.36 -30.05
CA GLN A 129 24.72 12.65 -30.64
C GLN A 129 25.95 13.15 -29.90
#